data_AF-A0AAU9PUX7-F1
#
_entry.id   AF-A0AAU9PUX7-F1
#
_cell.length_a   1.000
_cell.length_b   1.000
_cell.length_c   1.000
_cell.angle_alpha   90.00
_cell.angle_beta   90.00
_cell.angle_gamma   90.00
#
_symmetry.space_group_name_H-M   'P 1'
#
loop_
_entity.id
_entity.type
_entity.pdbx_description
1 polymer ?
#
loop_
_entity_poly.entity_id
_entity_poly.type
_entity_poly.pdbx_seq_one_letter_code
_entity_poly.pdbx_strand_id
1 'polypeptide(L)'
;MEKDRTCNLPFGDAFRPNNGLLSGDTPETSSSFPYLPIDAATTDFPPSEYNYKFKPPFHYATSSSSTQNPSILRKTSSTMAAQWLFCNALIALLILFIAPHLSKSDDRSTPSPGFAYSWMDDDDEFYPGDIATIKVKILGNYQSEEYRYPFNPNITVNGTMGNSSYVTDVHSDFGNDTNNWRILFKPIMVGLFYVVIDEEHFRVHDNSLHFHVSPAESNIPPHFIFRWLNYKSEFRAGEIATIQVIVFENFNTKTYKYPFNPNITLSDYSGKNEKMGNSSYITGVSYTLGPDTNKWELHFMPIMVGTFHVLITQENLNVFDASMSFSVTPAFIYKPAGTVSWRGECNHFVAGTTAKIMVLPKDAFGNNATRKSEGSNVIFDIYATTEKGEDAKVLDVSQNGWNRFGGLSTNFIAATSGNLLLHVKDKNQHLIGSPLTFTVDPGALDVGNCVPHWGIESKSFQIFSIMETFITQRDKYGNLIPGFYPFDFDVIEKGRYLSLPIGDLKYQEVVPGVQSLSFKLLQHGEFSLIITDKDKKKQILNMPYEFSIYIGES
;
A
#
# COMPACT_ATOMS: atom_id res chain seq x y z
N MET A 1 1.18 -53.53 -29.39
CA MET A 1 -0.03 -52.73 -29.74
C MET A 1 -0.33 -51.90 -28.51
N GLU A 2 0.34 -50.76 -28.39
CA GLU A 2 0.29 -49.92 -27.19
C GLU A 2 0.33 -48.48 -27.67
N LYS A 3 -0.67 -47.70 -27.23
CA LYS A 3 -1.00 -46.38 -27.74
C LYS A 3 0.05 -45.37 -27.27
N ASP A 4 0.78 -44.78 -28.21
CA ASP A 4 1.40 -43.47 -28.07
C ASP A 4 0.38 -42.47 -27.51
N ARG A 5 0.48 -42.13 -26.22
CA ARG A 5 -0.12 -40.92 -25.68
C ARG A 5 0.84 -39.75 -25.95
N THR A 6 0.95 -39.40 -27.22
CA THR A 6 1.48 -38.08 -27.59
C THR A 6 0.42 -37.05 -27.23
N CYS A 7 0.77 -36.07 -26.39
CA CYS A 7 -0.03 -34.87 -26.13
C CYS A 7 -0.07 -33.98 -27.39
N ASN A 8 -0.80 -34.43 -28.42
CA ASN A 8 -1.23 -33.61 -29.54
C ASN A 8 -2.68 -33.22 -29.29
N LEU A 9 -2.90 -32.11 -28.57
CA LEU A 9 -4.16 -31.39 -28.62
C LEU A 9 -4.04 -30.24 -29.64
N PRO A 10 -5.10 -29.99 -30.43
CA PRO A 10 -5.06 -29.04 -31.52
C PRO A 10 -4.94 -27.61 -31.01
N PHE A 11 -4.26 -26.77 -31.79
CA PHE A 11 -4.27 -25.32 -31.65
C PHE A 11 -5.72 -24.81 -31.69
N GLY A 12 -6.22 -24.31 -30.56
CA GLY A 12 -7.54 -23.68 -30.47
C GLY A 12 -7.80 -23.09 -29.09
N ASP A 13 -7.71 -21.75 -29.02
CA ASP A 13 -8.40 -20.87 -28.09
C ASP A 13 -8.48 -21.25 -26.60
N ALA A 14 -7.37 -21.05 -25.88
CA ALA A 14 -7.41 -20.77 -24.46
C ALA A 14 -6.42 -19.64 -24.17
N PHE A 15 -6.90 -18.39 -24.26
CA PHE A 15 -6.41 -17.14 -23.64
C PHE A 15 -7.04 -15.97 -24.43
N ARG A 16 -8.34 -15.74 -24.23
CA ARG A 16 -8.92 -14.41 -24.44
C ARG A 16 -8.69 -13.60 -23.16
N PRO A 17 -8.25 -12.35 -23.24
CA PRO A 17 -8.29 -11.45 -22.10
C PRO A 17 -9.76 -11.17 -21.77
N ASN A 18 -10.20 -11.57 -20.58
CA ASN A 18 -11.55 -11.25 -20.10
C ASN A 18 -11.62 -9.75 -19.77
N ASN A 19 -12.11 -8.98 -20.74
CA ASN A 19 -12.84 -7.74 -20.50
C ASN A 19 -14.32 -8.03 -20.78
N GLY A 20 -15.18 -8.05 -19.75
CA GLY A 20 -16.63 -7.91 -19.89
C GLY A 20 -17.52 -9.07 -19.42
N LEU A 21 -18.21 -8.83 -18.30
CA LEU A 21 -19.57 -9.23 -17.87
C LEU A 21 -20.32 -10.39 -18.56
N LEU A 22 -20.83 -11.30 -17.73
CA LEU A 22 -22.13 -11.96 -17.91
C LEU A 22 -22.89 -11.97 -16.57
N SER A 23 -24.10 -11.38 -16.59
CA SER A 23 -25.16 -11.56 -15.60
C SER A 23 -25.97 -12.81 -15.92
N GLY A 24 -26.38 -13.58 -14.92
CA GLY A 24 -27.36 -14.65 -15.07
C GLY A 24 -27.45 -15.49 -13.79
N ASP A 25 -28.64 -15.48 -13.19
CA ASP A 25 -28.98 -15.99 -11.87
C ASP A 25 -28.93 -17.53 -11.69
N THR A 26 -28.64 -17.93 -10.43
CA THR A 26 -28.99 -19.17 -9.68
C THR A 26 -28.28 -20.51 -9.95
N PRO A 27 -28.28 -21.47 -8.98
CA PRO A 27 -28.02 -21.35 -7.54
C PRO A 27 -26.96 -22.35 -7.02
N GLU A 28 -26.48 -22.07 -5.80
CA GLU A 28 -25.87 -22.94 -4.78
C GLU A 28 -25.34 -24.34 -5.17
N THR A 29 -24.05 -24.57 -4.96
CA THR A 29 -23.58 -25.68 -4.09
C THR A 29 -22.20 -25.36 -3.51
N SER A 30 -22.12 -25.60 -2.21
CA SER A 30 -21.00 -25.38 -1.30
C SER A 30 -19.79 -26.29 -1.54
N SER A 31 -18.58 -25.73 -1.44
CA SER A 31 -17.48 -26.42 -0.75
C SER A 31 -16.46 -25.42 -0.23
N SER A 32 -16.48 -25.25 1.08
CA SER A 32 -15.62 -24.44 1.93
C SER A 32 -14.19 -25.00 2.05
N PHE A 33 -13.18 -24.13 1.98
CA PHE A 33 -11.91 -24.26 2.71
C PHE A 33 -11.52 -22.88 3.28
N PRO A 34 -10.85 -22.85 4.44
CA PRO A 34 -10.90 -21.70 5.34
C PRO A 34 -9.84 -20.63 5.01
N TYR A 35 -10.26 -19.38 5.06
CA TYR A 35 -9.35 -18.24 5.19
C TYR A 35 -8.82 -18.16 6.62
N LEU A 36 -7.50 -18.12 6.77
CA LEU A 36 -6.85 -17.71 8.01
C LEU A 36 -7.06 -16.19 8.21
N PRO A 37 -7.43 -15.72 9.42
CA PRO A 37 -7.53 -14.30 9.71
C PRO A 37 -6.13 -13.70 9.92
N ILE A 38 -5.93 -12.51 9.37
CA ILE A 38 -4.79 -11.66 9.71
C ILE A 38 -5.15 -10.97 11.03
N ASP A 39 -4.47 -11.39 12.10
CA ASP A 39 -4.62 -10.82 13.43
C ASP A 39 -4.22 -9.34 13.45
N ALA A 40 -5.10 -8.56 14.08
CA ALA A 40 -4.86 -7.20 14.50
C ALA A 40 -3.78 -7.19 15.59
N ALA A 41 -2.66 -6.51 15.33
CA ALA A 41 -1.68 -6.22 16.36
C ALA A 41 -2.22 -5.13 17.30
N THR A 42 -2.64 -5.56 18.48
CA THR A 42 -2.77 -4.75 19.70
C THR A 42 -1.38 -4.24 20.10
N THR A 43 -1.20 -2.93 20.22
CA THR A 43 -0.09 -2.34 20.97
C THR A 43 -0.64 -1.54 22.14
N ASP A 44 -0.52 -2.14 23.33
CA ASP A 44 -0.64 -1.48 24.61
C ASP A 44 0.45 -0.42 24.76
N PHE A 45 0.05 0.81 25.07
CA PHE A 45 0.93 1.87 25.57
C PHE A 45 1.03 1.79 27.09
N PRO A 46 2.24 1.91 27.68
CA PRO A 46 2.41 2.46 29.01
C PRO A 46 2.80 3.95 28.94
N PRO A 47 2.57 4.73 30.02
CA PRO A 47 2.49 6.18 29.94
C PRO A 47 3.85 6.90 30.08
N SER A 48 3.84 8.11 29.52
CA SER A 48 4.71 9.28 29.69
C SER A 48 5.65 9.32 30.89
N GLU A 49 6.91 9.73 30.63
CA GLU A 49 7.61 10.67 31.52
C GLU A 49 8.37 11.73 30.72
N TYR A 50 8.18 12.96 31.19
CA TYR A 50 8.69 14.21 30.66
C TYR A 50 10.21 14.34 30.84
N ASN A 51 10.86 14.96 29.86
CA ASN A 51 11.61 16.22 30.02
C ASN A 51 12.52 16.39 28.81
N TYR A 52 12.45 17.52 28.09
CA TYR A 52 13.66 18.33 27.84
C TYR A 52 13.28 19.75 27.41
N LYS A 53 13.95 20.68 28.08
CA LYS A 53 13.85 22.14 27.99
C LYS A 53 14.18 22.69 26.61
N PHE A 54 13.37 23.65 26.19
CA PHE A 54 13.69 24.65 25.18
C PHE A 54 14.79 25.62 25.66
N LYS A 55 15.82 25.86 24.82
CA LYS A 55 16.29 27.21 24.50
C LYS A 55 17.25 27.19 23.28
N PRO A 56 17.04 28.07 22.27
CA PRO A 56 17.96 28.29 21.14
C PRO A 56 18.94 29.45 21.49
N PRO A 57 19.96 29.82 20.69
CA PRO A 57 19.77 30.44 19.37
C PRO A 57 20.85 30.18 18.29
N PHE A 58 20.47 30.62 17.08
CA PHE A 58 21.20 30.73 15.83
C PHE A 58 22.57 31.42 15.90
N HIS A 59 23.50 30.95 15.05
CA HIS A 59 24.61 31.74 14.50
C HIS A 59 24.46 31.82 12.97
N TYR A 60 24.33 33.04 12.46
CA TYR A 60 24.49 33.38 11.04
C TYR A 60 25.95 33.74 10.76
N ALA A 61 26.46 33.27 9.62
CA ALA A 61 27.75 33.66 9.06
C ALA A 61 27.64 34.98 8.27
N THR A 62 28.49 35.92 8.67
CA THR A 62 29.26 36.89 7.88
C THR A 62 28.88 37.18 6.42
N SER A 63 28.64 38.45 6.13
CA SER A 63 29.36 39.13 5.03
C SER A 63 29.62 40.59 5.39
N SER A 64 30.84 40.99 5.07
CA SER A 64 31.48 42.27 5.35
C SER A 64 31.38 43.20 4.14
N SER A 65 31.07 44.48 4.37
CA SER A 65 31.79 45.58 3.71
C SER A 65 31.66 46.86 4.53
N SER A 66 32.81 47.43 4.85
CA SER A 66 32.98 48.67 5.60
C SER A 66 33.36 49.79 4.65
N THR A 67 32.81 50.99 4.88
CA THR A 67 33.54 52.25 4.61
C THR A 67 33.08 53.36 5.57
N GLN A 68 33.98 53.66 6.51
CA GLN A 68 34.42 54.97 7.02
C GLN A 68 33.41 56.04 7.52
N ASN A 69 33.60 56.34 8.81
CA ASN A 69 33.21 57.51 9.65
C ASN A 69 33.97 58.81 9.23
N PRO A 70 33.80 60.02 9.86
CA PRO A 70 32.90 60.43 10.96
C PRO A 70 32.30 61.88 10.92
N SER A 71 31.40 62.13 11.89
CA SER A 71 31.21 63.38 12.70
C SER A 71 30.77 64.71 12.06
N ILE A 72 29.57 65.20 12.43
CA ILE A 72 29.33 66.60 12.87
C ILE A 72 28.25 66.63 13.98
N LEU A 73 28.55 67.43 15.01
CA LEU A 73 27.86 67.70 16.28
C LEU A 73 26.63 68.63 16.19
N ARG A 74 25.79 68.55 17.24
CA ARG A 74 24.86 69.56 17.85
C ARG A 74 23.54 69.80 17.08
N LYS A 75 22.36 69.90 17.69
CA LYS A 75 21.97 70.46 19.00
C LYS A 75 20.55 69.98 19.42
N THR A 76 20.37 69.97 20.73
CA THR A 76 19.20 69.73 21.61
C THR A 76 17.85 70.39 21.28
N SER A 77 16.76 69.75 21.70
CA SER A 77 15.51 70.36 22.23
C SER A 77 14.71 69.25 22.94
N SER A 78 14.75 69.01 24.25
CA SER A 78 14.36 69.82 25.42
C SER A 78 12.91 70.31 25.46
N THR A 79 11.95 69.59 24.85
CA THR A 79 10.51 69.93 24.95
C THR A 79 9.61 68.83 25.51
N MET A 80 10.04 67.56 25.60
CA MET A 80 9.14 66.48 26.07
C MET A 80 9.20 66.13 27.57
N ALA A 81 10.16 66.67 28.32
CA ALA A 81 10.24 66.44 29.78
C ALA A 81 9.42 67.44 30.61
N ALA A 82 9.02 68.58 30.04
CA ALA A 82 8.23 69.61 30.73
C ALA A 82 6.70 69.37 30.65
N GLN A 83 6.22 68.68 29.61
CA GLN A 83 4.79 68.36 29.44
C GLN A 83 4.31 67.22 30.36
N TRP A 84 5.21 66.31 30.74
CA TRP A 84 4.85 65.16 31.58
C TRP A 84 4.74 65.51 33.08
N LEU A 85 5.44 66.55 33.54
CA LEU A 85 5.34 67.07 34.91
C LEU A 85 4.15 68.03 35.09
N PHE A 86 3.72 68.74 34.04
CA PHE A 86 2.57 69.65 34.10
C PHE A 86 1.22 68.90 34.16
N CYS A 87 1.07 67.78 33.45
CA CYS A 87 -0.18 66.99 33.46
C CYS A 87 -0.43 66.29 34.81
N ASN A 88 0.63 65.81 35.48
CA ASN A 88 0.48 65.16 36.78
C ASN A 88 0.19 66.15 37.92
N ALA A 89 0.68 67.39 37.83
CA ALA A 89 0.33 68.46 38.76
C ALA A 89 -1.12 68.95 38.58
N LEU A 90 -1.64 68.96 37.34
CA LEU A 90 -3.02 69.37 37.04
C LEU A 90 -4.05 68.35 37.53
N ILE A 91 -3.75 67.04 37.42
CA ILE A 91 -4.60 65.95 37.93
C ILE A 91 -4.63 65.94 39.46
N ALA A 92 -3.48 66.18 40.12
CA ALA A 92 -3.43 66.28 41.57
C ALA A 92 -4.17 67.53 42.12
N LEU A 93 -4.20 68.64 41.37
CA LEU A 93 -4.95 69.83 41.74
C LEU A 93 -6.47 69.65 41.52
N LEU A 94 -6.89 68.90 40.50
CA LEU A 94 -8.32 68.61 40.24
C LEU A 94 -8.94 67.71 41.32
N ILE A 95 -8.16 66.79 41.89
CA ILE A 95 -8.59 65.90 42.98
C ILE A 95 -8.80 66.67 44.31
N LEU A 96 -8.17 67.83 44.48
CA LEU A 96 -8.32 68.70 45.66
C LEU A 96 -9.55 69.63 45.62
N PHE A 97 -10.23 69.78 44.46
CA PHE A 97 -11.41 70.64 44.30
C PHE A 97 -12.76 69.90 44.25
N ILE A 98 -12.79 68.55 44.32
CA ILE A 98 -14.03 67.74 44.23
C ILE A 98 -14.48 67.15 45.59
N ALA A 99 -13.91 67.59 46.72
CA ALA A 99 -14.53 67.37 48.03
C ALA A 99 -14.24 68.55 48.97
N PRO A 100 -15.25 69.38 49.32
CA PRO A 100 -16.36 68.90 50.14
C PRO A 100 -17.72 69.47 49.72
N HIS A 101 -18.55 68.65 49.09
CA HIS A 101 -20.00 68.74 49.28
C HIS A 101 -20.48 67.47 49.99
N LEU A 102 -20.00 67.31 51.22
CA LEU A 102 -20.67 66.51 52.24
C LEU A 102 -21.96 67.25 52.62
N SER A 103 -23.04 67.01 51.88
CA SER A 103 -24.38 67.27 52.41
C SER A 103 -24.65 66.23 53.49
N LYS A 104 -24.65 66.66 54.75
CA LYS A 104 -25.41 65.96 55.79
C LYS A 104 -26.90 66.09 55.45
N SER A 105 -27.54 65.00 55.06
CA SER A 105 -28.95 64.79 55.38
C SER A 105 -29.07 63.43 56.06
N ASP A 106 -29.53 63.47 57.30
CA ASP A 106 -30.04 62.31 58.01
C ASP A 106 -31.17 61.67 57.19
N ASP A 107 -30.99 60.43 56.77
CA ASP A 107 -32.07 59.45 56.75
C ASP A 107 -31.49 58.05 56.64
N ARG A 108 -31.95 57.13 57.49
CA ARG A 108 -31.64 55.69 57.39
C ARG A 108 -32.13 55.20 56.02
N SER A 109 -31.23 55.20 55.03
CA SER A 109 -31.43 54.58 53.73
C SER A 109 -30.20 53.72 53.46
N THR A 110 -30.42 52.44 53.18
CA THR A 110 -29.40 51.55 52.63
C THR A 110 -28.75 52.23 51.42
N PRO A 111 -27.41 52.21 51.29
CA PRO A 111 -26.75 52.78 50.11
C PRO A 111 -27.25 52.04 48.87
N SER A 112 -27.87 52.77 47.94
CA SER A 112 -28.36 52.19 46.68
C SER A 112 -27.18 51.57 45.92
N PRO A 113 -27.27 50.31 45.48
CA PRO A 113 -26.22 49.67 44.71
C PRO A 113 -26.02 50.39 43.38
N GLY A 114 -24.76 50.50 42.96
CA GLY A 114 -24.43 50.92 41.60
C GLY A 114 -24.48 49.74 40.63
N PHE A 115 -24.62 50.02 39.34
CA PHE A 115 -24.63 49.01 38.29
C PHE A 115 -23.70 49.46 37.17
N ALA A 116 -22.92 48.53 36.62
CA ALA A 116 -22.08 48.73 35.46
C ALA A 116 -22.43 47.72 34.38
N TYR A 117 -22.37 48.17 33.13
CA TYR A 117 -22.75 47.38 31.96
C TYR A 117 -21.57 47.27 31.01
N SER A 118 -21.39 46.09 30.43
CA SER A 118 -20.43 45.85 29.35
C SER A 118 -20.98 44.78 28.43
N TRP A 119 -20.48 44.72 27.21
CA TRP A 119 -20.72 43.56 26.36
C TRP A 119 -20.09 42.32 26.98
N MET A 120 -20.73 41.16 26.79
CA MET A 120 -20.07 39.88 27.06
C MET A 120 -18.91 39.74 26.08
N ASP A 121 -17.73 39.37 26.57
CA ASP A 121 -16.50 39.21 25.79
C ASP A 121 -16.02 40.46 25.02
N ASP A 122 -16.50 41.65 25.41
CA ASP A 122 -16.21 42.94 24.75
C ASP A 122 -16.60 42.97 23.25
N ASP A 123 -17.58 42.16 22.85
CA ASP A 123 -18.06 42.07 21.46
C ASP A 123 -19.28 42.98 21.22
N ASP A 124 -19.10 43.97 20.35
CA ASP A 124 -20.13 44.91 19.92
C ASP A 124 -20.50 44.78 18.43
N GLU A 125 -20.00 43.75 17.74
CA GLU A 125 -20.29 43.48 16.32
C GLU A 125 -21.13 42.19 16.16
N PHE A 126 -22.28 42.31 15.49
CA PHE A 126 -23.23 41.19 15.34
C PHE A 126 -23.70 41.02 13.88
N TYR A 127 -24.26 39.86 13.57
CA TYR A 127 -25.10 39.62 12.39
C TYR A 127 -26.59 39.55 12.78
N PRO A 128 -27.51 39.80 11.84
CA PRO A 128 -28.94 39.63 12.09
C PRO A 128 -29.26 38.20 12.57
N GLY A 129 -29.83 38.09 13.77
CA GLY A 129 -30.20 36.83 14.41
C GLY A 129 -29.23 36.32 15.48
N ASP A 130 -28.04 36.92 15.62
CA ASP A 130 -27.09 36.58 16.68
C ASP A 130 -27.66 36.87 18.08
N ILE A 131 -27.05 36.33 19.14
CA ILE A 131 -27.46 36.62 20.52
C ILE A 131 -26.49 37.64 21.11
N ALA A 132 -26.91 38.88 21.19
CA ALA A 132 -26.17 39.93 21.90
C ALA A 132 -26.41 39.80 23.40
N THR A 133 -25.34 39.82 24.19
CA THR A 133 -25.40 39.64 25.65
C THR A 133 -24.70 40.78 26.35
N ILE A 134 -25.42 41.50 27.21
CA ILE A 134 -24.88 42.54 28.09
C ILE A 134 -24.67 41.92 29.47
N LYS A 135 -23.46 42.05 29.98
CA LYS A 135 -23.10 41.68 31.35
C LYS A 135 -23.48 42.81 32.30
N VAL A 136 -24.19 42.49 33.38
CA VAL A 136 -24.54 43.43 34.43
C VAL A 136 -23.70 43.14 35.67
N LYS A 137 -22.89 44.12 36.10
CA LYS A 137 -22.05 44.02 37.29
C LYS A 137 -22.55 44.97 38.37
N ILE A 138 -22.85 44.42 39.55
CA ILE A 138 -23.28 45.21 40.71
C ILE A 138 -22.07 45.83 41.41
N LEU A 139 -22.13 47.13 41.67
CA LEU A 139 -21.15 47.92 42.40
C LEU A 139 -21.71 48.25 43.78
N GLY A 140 -21.48 47.35 44.75
CA GLY A 140 -22.00 47.48 46.12
C GLY A 140 -22.73 46.21 46.58
N ASN A 141 -23.35 46.27 47.76
CA ASN A 141 -24.14 45.16 48.28
C ASN A 141 -25.59 45.26 47.79
N TYR A 142 -25.98 44.38 46.87
CA TYR A 142 -27.38 44.18 46.50
C TYR A 142 -27.89 42.91 47.17
N GLN A 143 -28.93 43.03 47.99
CA GLN A 143 -29.73 41.92 48.48
C GLN A 143 -31.18 42.17 48.12
N SER A 144 -31.75 41.32 47.25
CA SER A 144 -33.10 41.52 46.72
C SER A 144 -34.17 41.61 47.82
N GLU A 145 -33.97 40.93 48.96
CA GLU A 145 -34.86 40.93 50.12
C GLU A 145 -34.89 42.28 50.87
N GLU A 146 -33.85 43.11 50.70
CA GLU A 146 -33.76 44.43 51.34
C GLU A 146 -34.50 45.53 50.56
N TYR A 147 -34.94 45.25 49.33
CA TYR A 147 -35.58 46.22 48.44
C TYR A 147 -37.03 45.86 48.12
N ARG A 148 -37.91 46.87 48.15
CA ARG A 148 -39.35 46.71 47.86
C ARG A 148 -39.63 46.26 46.43
N TYR A 149 -38.74 46.58 45.50
CA TYR A 149 -38.84 46.24 44.09
C TYR A 149 -37.52 45.58 43.65
N PRO A 150 -37.58 44.44 42.95
CA PRO A 150 -36.39 43.83 42.38
C PRO A 150 -35.83 44.69 41.25
N PHE A 151 -34.52 44.59 41.02
CA PHE A 151 -33.89 45.20 39.85
C PHE A 151 -34.52 44.66 38.56
N ASN A 152 -35.11 45.56 37.78
CA ASN A 152 -35.81 45.24 36.53
C ASN A 152 -35.71 46.45 35.57
N PRO A 153 -34.56 46.62 34.89
CA PRO A 153 -34.33 47.76 34.02
C PRO A 153 -35.14 47.64 32.74
N ASN A 154 -35.54 48.80 32.23
CA ASN A 154 -36.05 48.96 30.89
C ASN A 154 -34.89 49.12 29.91
N ILE A 155 -34.93 48.35 28.83
CA ILE A 155 -33.95 48.44 27.75
C ILE A 155 -34.62 49.10 26.55
N THR A 156 -33.99 50.14 26.03
CA THR A 156 -34.39 50.75 24.77
C THR A 156 -33.25 50.72 23.77
N VAL A 157 -33.57 50.44 22.50
CA VAL A 157 -32.62 50.46 21.39
C VAL A 157 -33.07 51.56 20.42
N ASN A 158 -32.20 52.54 20.19
CA ASN A 158 -32.50 53.78 19.44
C ASN A 158 -33.83 54.44 19.89
N GLY A 159 -34.09 54.46 21.20
CA GLY A 159 -35.28 55.07 21.80
C GLY A 159 -36.55 54.21 21.75
N THR A 160 -36.48 52.97 21.24
CA THR A 160 -37.60 52.03 21.20
C THR A 160 -37.43 50.98 22.29
N MET A 161 -38.43 50.81 23.14
CA MET A 161 -38.38 49.89 24.28
C MET A 161 -38.58 48.43 23.86
N GLY A 162 -37.74 47.53 24.39
CA GLY A 162 -37.88 46.08 24.27
C GLY A 162 -37.82 45.57 22.82
N ASN A 163 -38.63 44.54 22.54
CA ASN A 163 -38.76 43.97 21.19
C ASN A 163 -39.27 45.04 20.22
N SER A 164 -38.53 45.26 19.14
CA SER A 164 -38.73 46.35 18.20
C SER A 164 -38.32 45.94 16.78
N SER A 165 -38.29 46.89 15.85
CA SER A 165 -37.71 46.68 14.51
C SER A 165 -36.19 46.48 14.54
N TYR A 166 -35.52 46.77 15.66
CA TYR A 166 -34.07 46.69 15.79
C TYR A 166 -33.61 45.40 16.45
N VAL A 167 -34.34 44.94 17.47
CA VAL A 167 -34.01 43.77 18.28
C VAL A 167 -35.25 42.94 18.62
N THR A 168 -35.09 41.63 18.78
CA THR A 168 -36.12 40.69 19.27
C THR A 168 -35.58 39.88 20.45
N ASP A 169 -36.44 39.10 21.10
CA ASP A 169 -36.10 38.19 22.21
C ASP A 169 -35.40 38.91 23.38
N VAL A 170 -35.77 40.16 23.67
CA VAL A 170 -35.22 40.90 24.81
C VAL A 170 -35.64 40.21 26.11
N HIS A 171 -34.65 39.68 26.83
CA HIS A 171 -34.82 38.93 28.06
C HIS A 171 -33.73 39.27 29.06
N SER A 172 -34.10 39.38 30.33
CA SER A 172 -33.14 39.59 31.42
C SER A 172 -33.07 38.35 32.30
N ASP A 173 -31.85 37.84 32.52
CA ASP A 173 -31.56 36.76 33.46
C ASP A 173 -30.87 37.35 34.70
N PHE A 174 -31.68 37.65 35.72
CA PHE A 174 -31.25 38.12 37.03
C PHE A 174 -31.55 37.07 38.10
N GLY A 175 -30.94 35.89 37.95
CA GLY A 175 -31.00 34.82 38.97
C GLY A 175 -30.38 35.21 40.32
N ASN A 176 -30.32 34.26 41.26
CA ASN A 176 -29.81 34.52 42.61
C ASN A 176 -28.31 34.88 42.68
N ASP A 177 -27.53 34.52 41.65
CA ASP A 177 -26.11 34.84 41.57
C ASP A 177 -25.90 36.16 40.79
N THR A 178 -25.64 37.22 41.54
CA THR A 178 -25.43 38.58 41.02
C THR A 178 -24.19 38.71 40.13
N ASN A 179 -23.28 37.73 40.10
CA ASN A 179 -22.11 37.75 39.22
C ASN A 179 -22.43 37.34 37.78
N ASN A 180 -23.59 36.70 37.56
CA ASN A 180 -24.00 36.11 36.28
C ASN A 180 -25.20 36.83 35.65
N TRP A 181 -25.55 38.00 36.19
CA TRP A 181 -26.63 38.82 35.68
C TRP A 181 -26.36 39.28 34.26
N ARG A 182 -27.33 39.05 33.39
CA ARG A 182 -27.21 39.37 31.97
C ARG A 182 -28.52 39.79 31.35
N ILE A 183 -28.41 40.61 30.32
CA ILE A 183 -29.50 40.98 29.44
C ILE A 183 -29.15 40.40 28.07
N LEU A 184 -30.10 39.71 27.44
CA LEU A 184 -29.94 39.10 26.13
C LEU A 184 -30.97 39.66 25.17
N PHE A 185 -30.60 39.78 23.91
CA PHE A 185 -31.51 40.06 22.81
C PHE A 185 -30.88 39.60 21.49
N LYS A 186 -31.66 39.62 20.40
CA LYS A 186 -31.17 39.33 19.05
C LYS A 186 -31.34 40.54 18.16
N PRO A 187 -30.28 41.12 17.57
CA PRO A 187 -30.41 42.16 16.57
C PRO A 187 -30.99 41.59 15.29
N ILE A 188 -31.88 42.33 14.63
CA ILE A 188 -32.58 41.87 13.41
C ILE A 188 -32.47 42.86 12.24
N MET A 189 -31.89 44.03 12.48
CA MET A 189 -31.70 45.08 11.47
C MET A 189 -30.23 45.42 11.35
N VAL A 190 -29.76 45.63 10.11
CA VAL A 190 -28.39 46.06 9.79
C VAL A 190 -28.21 47.54 10.14
N GLY A 191 -27.08 47.92 10.76
CA GLY A 191 -26.77 49.30 11.12
C GLY A 191 -26.06 49.45 12.48
N LEU A 192 -25.84 50.70 12.89
CA LEU A 192 -25.30 51.06 14.21
C LEU A 192 -26.47 51.46 15.14
N PHE A 193 -26.52 50.85 16.32
CA PHE A 193 -27.61 51.04 17.29
C PHE A 193 -27.08 51.39 18.67
N TYR A 194 -27.79 52.27 19.38
CA TYR A 194 -27.46 52.69 20.73
C TYR A 194 -28.43 52.05 21.73
N VAL A 195 -27.89 51.52 22.82
CA VAL A 195 -28.64 50.88 23.90
C VAL A 195 -28.71 51.84 25.08
N VAL A 196 -29.91 52.05 25.59
CA VAL A 196 -30.15 52.78 26.84
C VAL A 196 -30.79 51.84 27.85
N ILE A 197 -30.21 51.76 29.04
CA ILE A 197 -30.67 50.95 30.15
C ILE A 197 -31.12 51.89 31.28
N ASP A 198 -32.40 51.87 31.59
CA ASP A 198 -33.03 52.73 32.58
C ASP A 198 -33.67 51.92 33.71
N GLU A 199 -33.37 52.26 34.96
CA GLU A 199 -34.06 51.72 36.14
C GLU A 199 -34.41 52.85 37.13
N GLU A 200 -35.71 53.09 37.31
CA GLU A 200 -36.25 54.17 38.13
C GLU A 200 -36.02 53.98 39.63
N HIS A 201 -36.17 52.77 40.17
CA HIS A 201 -36.10 52.52 41.61
C HIS A 201 -34.67 52.67 42.16
N PHE A 202 -33.68 52.26 41.36
CA PHE A 202 -32.26 52.42 41.66
C PHE A 202 -31.61 53.66 41.03
N ARG A 203 -32.40 54.49 40.31
CA ARG A 203 -31.94 55.70 39.61
C ARG A 203 -30.76 55.45 38.65
N VAL A 204 -30.84 54.35 37.92
CA VAL A 204 -29.84 53.93 36.94
C VAL A 204 -30.23 54.47 35.57
N HIS A 205 -29.31 55.14 34.90
CA HIS A 205 -29.41 55.53 33.50
C HIS A 205 -28.06 55.31 32.84
N ASP A 206 -27.95 54.33 31.95
CA ASP A 206 -26.74 54.04 31.18
C ASP A 206 -27.04 54.15 29.68
N ASN A 207 -26.21 54.90 28.96
CA ASN A 207 -26.28 55.10 27.51
C ASN A 207 -24.93 54.88 26.84
N SER A 208 -24.04 54.13 27.51
CA SER A 208 -22.65 53.94 27.06
C SER A 208 -22.50 52.86 26.00
N LEU A 209 -23.48 51.97 25.88
CA LEU A 209 -23.44 50.82 24.98
C LEU A 209 -24.01 51.15 23.60
N HIS A 210 -23.29 50.70 22.58
CA HIS A 210 -23.73 50.66 21.19
C HIS A 210 -23.27 49.35 20.56
N PHE A 211 -23.92 48.94 19.48
CA PHE A 211 -23.52 47.77 18.71
C PHE A 211 -23.72 47.98 17.21
N HIS A 212 -22.90 47.31 16.41
CA HIS A 212 -22.93 47.34 14.96
C HIS A 212 -23.44 46.01 14.40
N VAL A 213 -24.39 46.07 13.48
CA VAL A 213 -24.94 44.90 12.79
C VAL A 213 -24.55 44.94 11.33
N SER A 214 -23.72 44.00 10.91
CA SER A 214 -23.29 43.87 9.51
C SER A 214 -24.31 43.06 8.70
N PRO A 215 -24.53 43.36 7.40
CA PRO A 215 -25.33 42.48 6.55
C PRO A 215 -24.70 41.09 6.54
N ALA A 216 -25.51 40.04 6.67
CA ALA A 216 -25.05 38.68 6.43
C ALA A 216 -24.54 38.62 4.98
N GLU A 217 -23.24 38.34 4.78
CA GLU A 217 -22.70 38.17 3.43
C GLU A 217 -23.53 37.09 2.72
N SER A 218 -24.02 37.41 1.52
CA SER A 218 -24.68 36.41 0.68
C SER A 218 -23.66 35.30 0.41
N ASN A 219 -23.87 34.12 0.97
CA ASN A 219 -23.08 32.92 0.67
C ASN A 219 -23.27 32.55 -0.81
N ILE A 220 -22.59 33.23 -1.71
CA ILE A 220 -22.28 32.67 -3.02
C ILE A 220 -21.25 31.57 -2.73
N PRO A 221 -21.61 30.29 -2.93
CA PRO A 221 -20.67 29.21 -2.66
C PRO A 221 -19.44 29.39 -3.56
N PRO A 222 -18.23 29.21 -3.01
CA PRO A 222 -17.01 29.38 -3.76
C PRO A 222 -16.98 28.37 -4.91
N HIS A 223 -16.57 28.84 -6.09
CA HIS A 223 -16.54 27.99 -7.28
C HIS A 223 -15.13 27.40 -7.46
N PHE A 224 -15.03 26.08 -7.62
CA PHE A 224 -13.75 25.38 -7.79
C PHE A 224 -13.66 24.77 -9.17
N ILE A 225 -12.48 24.84 -9.78
CA ILE A 225 -12.14 24.11 -11.00
C ILE A 225 -10.94 23.21 -10.70
N PHE A 226 -11.01 21.98 -11.18
CA PHE A 226 -9.93 21.00 -11.05
C PHE A 226 -9.30 20.74 -12.41
N ARG A 227 -7.97 20.69 -12.46
CA ARG A 227 -7.26 20.27 -13.67
C ARG A 227 -5.99 19.52 -13.33
N TRP A 228 -5.57 18.62 -14.20
CA TRP A 228 -4.25 18.00 -14.09
C TRP A 228 -3.15 19.06 -14.18
N LEU A 229 -2.17 18.98 -13.27
CA LEU A 229 -0.97 19.78 -13.36
C LEU A 229 -0.28 19.48 -14.71
N ASN A 230 0.04 20.53 -15.47
CA ASN A 230 0.61 20.44 -16.81
C ASN A 230 -0.22 19.64 -17.84
N TYR A 231 -1.53 19.46 -17.61
CA TYR A 231 -2.42 18.67 -18.47
C TYR A 231 -2.01 17.19 -18.64
N LYS A 232 -1.21 16.64 -17.73
CA LYS A 232 -0.78 15.23 -17.75
C LYS A 232 -1.91 14.34 -17.20
N SER A 233 -2.53 13.54 -18.06
CA SER A 233 -3.57 12.56 -17.71
C SER A 233 -3.14 11.10 -17.93
N GLU A 234 -1.87 10.85 -18.18
CA GLU A 234 -1.30 9.51 -18.33
C GLU A 234 -0.16 9.34 -17.34
N PHE A 235 -0.20 8.28 -16.54
CA PHE A 235 0.75 8.02 -15.48
C PHE A 235 1.32 6.61 -15.60
N ARG A 236 2.53 6.40 -15.08
CA ARG A 236 2.99 5.04 -14.74
C ARG A 236 2.59 4.73 -13.30
N ALA A 237 2.27 3.47 -13.01
CA ALA A 237 2.04 3.04 -11.64
C ALA A 237 3.25 3.43 -10.76
N GLY A 238 2.98 4.06 -9.62
CA GLY A 238 4.00 4.61 -8.72
C GLY A 238 4.43 6.06 -9.01
N GLU A 239 3.97 6.69 -10.09
CA GLU A 239 4.19 8.13 -10.31
C GLU A 239 3.24 8.98 -9.45
N ILE A 240 3.64 10.21 -9.13
CA ILE A 240 2.76 11.16 -8.45
C ILE A 240 1.86 11.84 -9.49
N ALA A 241 0.55 11.73 -9.29
CA ALA A 241 -0.47 12.50 -9.97
C ALA A 241 -0.82 13.73 -9.14
N THR A 242 -0.84 14.89 -9.78
CA THR A 242 -1.16 16.18 -9.14
C THR A 242 -2.33 16.84 -9.84
N ILE A 243 -3.36 17.18 -9.08
CA ILE A 243 -4.50 17.98 -9.51
C ILE A 243 -4.31 19.38 -8.94
N GLN A 244 -4.32 20.38 -9.81
CA GLN A 244 -4.38 21.78 -9.41
C GLN A 244 -5.83 22.16 -9.10
N VAL A 245 -6.03 22.78 -7.94
CA VAL A 245 -7.32 23.36 -7.54
C VAL A 245 -7.30 24.85 -7.82
N ILE A 246 -8.21 25.30 -8.67
CA ILE A 246 -8.39 26.73 -8.99
C ILE A 246 -9.64 27.20 -8.27
N VAL A 247 -9.47 28.16 -7.38
CA VAL A 247 -10.58 28.75 -6.63
C VAL A 247 -10.98 30.06 -7.30
N PHE A 248 -12.25 30.18 -7.67
CA PHE A 248 -12.84 31.41 -8.21
C PHE A 248 -13.60 32.15 -7.11
N GLU A 249 -13.60 33.47 -7.20
CA GLU A 249 -14.18 34.41 -6.22
C GLU A 249 -13.42 34.47 -4.89
N ASN A 250 -13.75 35.44 -4.03
CA ASN A 250 -13.05 35.76 -2.78
C ASN A 250 -13.26 34.67 -1.71
N PHE A 251 -12.80 33.45 -1.97
CA PHE A 251 -12.71 32.40 -0.96
C PHE A 251 -11.70 32.80 0.10
N ASN A 252 -12.21 33.37 1.19
CA ASN A 252 -11.40 33.72 2.33
C ASN A 252 -11.36 32.53 3.29
N THR A 253 -10.21 31.87 3.37
CA THR A 253 -9.94 30.73 4.26
C THR A 253 -10.19 31.03 5.74
N LYS A 254 -10.32 32.31 6.13
CA LYS A 254 -10.61 32.76 7.50
C LYS A 254 -12.10 32.90 7.80
N THR A 255 -12.96 33.10 6.79
CA THR A 255 -14.40 33.33 6.99
C THR A 255 -15.23 32.05 6.86
N TYR A 256 -14.75 31.03 6.15
CA TYR A 256 -15.44 29.75 6.05
C TYR A 256 -15.20 28.88 7.29
N LYS A 257 -16.30 28.51 7.97
CA LYS A 257 -16.31 27.67 9.19
C LYS A 257 -15.63 26.30 9.02
N TYR A 258 -15.60 25.78 7.80
CA TYR A 258 -15.00 24.47 7.50
C TYR A 258 -13.86 24.62 6.50
N PRO A 259 -12.68 24.03 6.76
CA PRO A 259 -11.60 24.01 5.80
C PRO A 259 -12.02 23.21 4.55
N PHE A 260 -11.50 23.62 3.39
CA PHE A 260 -11.61 22.81 2.17
C PHE A 260 -10.89 21.47 2.40
N ASN A 261 -11.62 20.36 2.31
CA ASN A 261 -11.08 19.01 2.50
C ASN A 261 -11.83 18.05 1.57
N PRO A 262 -11.49 18.05 0.27
CA PRO A 262 -12.27 17.32 -0.71
C PRO A 262 -12.02 15.81 -0.63
N ASN A 263 -13.09 15.07 -0.85
CA ASN A 263 -13.05 13.63 -1.04
C ASN A 263 -12.76 13.31 -2.50
N ILE A 264 -11.82 12.40 -2.73
CA ILE A 264 -11.49 11.89 -4.07
C ILE A 264 -12.04 10.47 -4.16
N THR A 265 -12.93 10.23 -5.10
CA THR A 265 -13.46 8.92 -5.45
C THR A 265 -13.07 8.58 -6.87
N LEU A 266 -12.58 7.36 -7.07
CA LEU A 266 -12.23 6.85 -8.38
C LEU A 266 -13.19 5.75 -8.80
N SER A 267 -13.67 5.79 -10.03
CA SER A 267 -14.36 4.67 -10.65
C SER A 267 -13.52 4.08 -11.77
N ASP A 268 -13.65 2.78 -12.00
CA ASP A 268 -13.13 2.16 -13.21
C ASP A 268 -13.80 2.72 -14.48
N TYR A 269 -13.28 2.33 -15.64
CA TYR A 269 -13.83 2.73 -16.96
C TYR A 269 -15.33 2.42 -17.14
N SER A 270 -15.87 1.44 -16.40
CA SER A 270 -17.29 1.09 -16.48
C SER A 270 -18.18 1.94 -15.57
N GLY A 271 -17.58 2.76 -14.69
CA GLY A 271 -18.28 3.58 -13.71
C GLY A 271 -18.92 2.78 -12.57
N LYS A 272 -18.58 1.49 -12.40
CA LYS A 272 -19.27 0.59 -11.45
C LYS A 272 -18.51 0.35 -10.15
N ASN A 273 -17.18 0.37 -10.20
CA ASN A 273 -16.35 0.06 -9.04
C ASN A 273 -15.76 1.35 -8.48
N GLU A 274 -16.52 2.02 -7.62
CA GLU A 274 -16.10 3.26 -6.97
C GLU A 274 -15.25 2.97 -5.73
N LYS A 275 -14.14 3.70 -5.58
CA LYS A 275 -13.24 3.62 -4.42
C LYS A 275 -12.79 5.00 -4.00
N MET A 276 -13.01 5.32 -2.74
CA MET A 276 -12.69 6.60 -2.15
C MET A 276 -11.29 6.59 -1.52
N GLY A 277 -10.52 7.65 -1.75
CA GLY A 277 -9.21 7.87 -1.15
C GLY A 277 -8.20 6.76 -1.42
N ASN A 278 -7.35 6.48 -0.42
CA ASN A 278 -6.39 5.38 -0.46
C ASN A 278 -7.11 4.04 -0.63
N SER A 279 -6.80 3.34 -1.71
CA SER A 279 -7.54 2.16 -2.15
C SER A 279 -6.67 1.23 -2.99
N SER A 280 -7.27 0.25 -3.65
CA SER A 280 -6.55 -0.59 -4.63
C SER A 280 -6.17 0.16 -5.91
N TYR A 281 -6.69 1.37 -6.15
CA TYR A 281 -6.41 2.14 -7.37
C TYR A 281 -5.31 3.17 -7.16
N ILE A 282 -5.34 3.87 -6.03
CA ILE A 282 -4.41 4.94 -5.66
C ILE A 282 -3.99 4.82 -4.21
N THR A 283 -2.83 5.39 -3.86
CA THR A 283 -2.36 5.53 -2.49
C THR A 283 -1.70 6.90 -2.28
N GLY A 284 -1.35 7.25 -1.05
CA GLY A 284 -0.68 8.51 -0.73
C GLY A 284 -1.52 9.75 -1.03
N VAL A 285 -2.85 9.66 -0.92
CA VAL A 285 -3.73 10.83 -1.07
C VAL A 285 -3.36 11.88 -0.03
N SER A 286 -2.99 13.06 -0.51
CA SER A 286 -2.56 14.19 0.32
C SER A 286 -2.89 15.51 -0.38
N TYR A 287 -2.82 16.60 0.39
CA TYR A 287 -3.29 17.91 -0.04
C TYR A 287 -2.31 19.00 0.37
N THR A 288 -2.01 19.90 -0.56
CA THR A 288 -1.26 21.13 -0.30
C THR A 288 -2.26 22.28 -0.27
N LEU A 289 -2.83 22.57 0.90
CA LEU A 289 -3.87 23.59 1.08
C LEU A 289 -3.35 24.64 2.07
N GLY A 290 -2.96 25.80 1.55
CA GLY A 290 -2.41 26.91 2.33
C GLY A 290 -3.27 28.19 2.25
N PRO A 291 -2.81 29.31 2.83
CA PRO A 291 -3.50 30.60 2.69
C PRO A 291 -3.50 31.15 1.25
N ASP A 292 -2.52 30.73 0.43
CA ASP A 292 -2.41 31.09 -0.98
C ASP A 292 -3.15 30.05 -1.83
N THR A 293 -4.37 30.38 -2.24
CA THR A 293 -5.25 29.50 -3.03
C THR A 293 -4.68 29.19 -4.42
N ASN A 294 -3.74 29.98 -4.93
CA ASN A 294 -3.10 29.73 -6.24
C ASN A 294 -2.16 28.51 -6.24
N LYS A 295 -1.79 28.02 -5.06
CA LYS A 295 -0.87 26.88 -4.87
C LYS A 295 -1.59 25.62 -4.38
N TRP A 296 -2.91 25.62 -4.45
CA TRP A 296 -3.69 24.49 -3.97
C TRP A 296 -3.55 23.29 -4.89
N GLU A 297 -3.11 22.18 -4.33
CA GLU A 297 -2.83 20.96 -5.07
C GLU A 297 -3.34 19.73 -4.31
N LEU A 298 -3.87 18.76 -5.03
CA LEU A 298 -4.19 17.42 -4.52
C LEU A 298 -3.19 16.45 -5.14
N HIS A 299 -2.58 15.60 -4.32
CA HIS A 299 -1.58 14.64 -4.74
C HIS A 299 -2.03 13.23 -4.41
N PHE A 300 -1.75 12.29 -5.31
CA PHE A 300 -1.89 10.86 -5.05
C PHE A 300 -0.98 10.06 -5.99
N MET A 301 -0.81 8.78 -5.70
CA MET A 301 0.00 7.86 -6.49
C MET A 301 -0.88 6.73 -7.04
N PRO A 302 -1.20 6.70 -8.35
CA PRO A 302 -1.82 5.54 -8.97
C PRO A 302 -0.95 4.29 -8.88
N ILE A 303 -1.55 3.17 -8.51
CA ILE A 303 -0.87 1.88 -8.33
C ILE A 303 -1.49 0.75 -9.15
N MET A 304 -2.70 0.94 -9.69
CA MET A 304 -3.35 -0.04 -10.55
C MET A 304 -3.40 0.43 -12.00
N VAL A 305 -3.10 -0.47 -12.93
CA VAL A 305 -3.20 -0.23 -14.37
C VAL A 305 -4.66 -0.18 -14.81
N GLY A 306 -5.00 0.79 -15.64
CA GLY A 306 -6.36 0.98 -16.14
C GLY A 306 -6.66 2.42 -16.52
N THR A 307 -7.91 2.67 -16.88
CA THR A 307 -8.46 4.01 -17.07
C THR A 307 -9.46 4.28 -15.96
N PHE A 308 -9.33 5.43 -15.32
CA PHE A 308 -10.12 5.80 -14.15
C PHE A 308 -10.78 7.16 -14.34
N HIS A 309 -12.00 7.29 -13.86
CA HIS A 309 -12.67 8.58 -13.72
C HIS A 309 -12.49 9.09 -12.29
N VAL A 310 -12.29 10.40 -12.16
CA VAL A 310 -12.09 11.06 -10.87
C VAL A 310 -13.35 11.84 -10.54
N LEU A 311 -13.90 11.57 -9.37
CA LEU A 311 -14.96 12.33 -8.75
C LEU A 311 -14.39 13.06 -7.52
N ILE A 312 -14.51 14.38 -7.49
CA ILE A 312 -14.11 15.22 -6.37
C ILE A 312 -15.37 15.80 -5.74
N THR A 313 -15.55 15.57 -4.44
CA THR A 313 -16.73 16.04 -3.70
C THR A 313 -16.36 16.75 -2.41
N GLN A 314 -17.12 17.78 -2.07
CA GLN A 314 -17.08 18.42 -0.75
C GLN A 314 -18.45 18.99 -0.42
N GLU A 315 -19.19 18.31 0.45
CA GLU A 315 -20.60 18.63 0.75
C GLU A 315 -20.75 20.03 1.35
N ASN A 316 -19.92 20.38 2.34
CA ASN A 316 -20.00 21.67 3.04
C ASN A 316 -19.78 22.89 2.13
N LEU A 317 -19.20 22.69 0.95
CA LEU A 317 -18.91 23.75 -0.02
C LEU A 317 -19.60 23.48 -1.37
N ASN A 318 -20.56 22.53 -1.42
CA ASN A 318 -21.28 22.11 -2.63
C ASN A 318 -20.37 21.82 -3.83
N VAL A 319 -19.20 21.22 -3.58
CA VAL A 319 -18.28 20.83 -4.66
C VAL A 319 -18.66 19.45 -5.16
N PHE A 320 -18.83 19.35 -6.48
CA PHE A 320 -19.01 18.10 -7.21
C PHE A 320 -18.37 18.25 -8.60
N ASP A 321 -17.24 17.59 -8.83
CA ASP A 321 -16.55 17.59 -10.12
C ASP A 321 -16.26 16.15 -10.56
N ALA A 322 -16.80 15.78 -11.72
CA ALA A 322 -16.59 14.47 -12.36
C ALA A 322 -15.97 14.60 -13.75
N SER A 323 -15.29 15.72 -14.02
CA SER A 323 -14.81 16.08 -15.36
C SER A 323 -13.49 15.41 -15.75
N MET A 324 -12.77 14.85 -14.78
CA MET A 324 -11.42 14.35 -14.97
C MET A 324 -11.37 12.84 -15.13
N SER A 325 -10.46 12.40 -15.99
CA SER A 325 -10.05 11.01 -16.12
C SER A 325 -8.55 10.92 -16.36
N PHE A 326 -7.99 9.75 -16.06
CA PHE A 326 -6.59 9.45 -16.34
C PHE A 326 -6.39 7.98 -16.68
N SER A 327 -5.27 7.67 -17.32
CA SER A 327 -4.85 6.30 -17.58
C SER A 327 -3.54 5.98 -16.86
N VAL A 328 -3.38 4.71 -16.49
CA VAL A 328 -2.22 4.19 -15.78
C VAL A 328 -1.62 3.05 -16.58
N THR A 329 -0.32 3.17 -16.86
CA THR A 329 0.49 2.12 -17.46
C THR A 329 1.31 1.39 -16.39
N PRO A 330 1.69 0.11 -16.59
CA PRO A 330 2.49 -0.61 -15.62
C PRO A 330 3.84 0.08 -15.38
N ALA A 331 4.38 -0.06 -14.17
CA ALA A 331 5.73 0.39 -13.88
C ALA A 331 6.79 -0.55 -14.50
N PHE A 332 8.07 -0.32 -14.16
CA PHE A 332 9.15 -1.24 -14.52
C PHE A 332 8.95 -2.62 -13.86
N ILE A 333 9.49 -3.67 -14.47
CA ILE A 333 9.32 -5.02 -13.95
C ILE A 333 10.06 -5.12 -12.62
N TYR A 334 9.33 -5.57 -11.61
CA TYR A 334 9.91 -6.06 -10.39
C TYR A 334 9.93 -7.59 -10.49
N LYS A 335 11.04 -8.13 -11.00
CA LYS A 335 11.17 -9.54 -11.37
C LYS A 335 10.69 -10.55 -10.30
N PRO A 336 10.93 -10.35 -8.99
CA PRO A 336 10.43 -11.25 -7.94
C PRO A 336 8.89 -11.31 -7.85
N ALA A 337 8.17 -10.25 -8.23
CA ALA A 337 6.71 -10.26 -8.30
C ALA A 337 6.17 -11.02 -9.51
N GLY A 338 7.03 -11.41 -10.46
CA GLY A 338 6.65 -12.25 -11.58
C GLY A 338 6.06 -13.58 -11.12
N THR A 339 5.04 -14.05 -11.84
CA THR A 339 4.40 -15.35 -11.56
C THR A 339 4.88 -16.39 -12.58
N VAL A 340 5.12 -17.63 -12.15
CA VAL A 340 5.56 -18.72 -13.03
C VAL A 340 4.57 -19.88 -13.01
N SER A 341 4.33 -20.50 -14.17
CA SER A 341 3.42 -21.65 -14.31
C SER A 341 3.81 -22.58 -15.46
N TRP A 342 3.33 -23.82 -15.44
CA TRP A 342 3.42 -24.72 -16.59
C TRP A 342 2.58 -24.21 -17.76
N ARG A 343 3.08 -24.37 -18.98
CA ARG A 343 2.32 -24.03 -20.18
C ARG A 343 1.47 -25.22 -20.61
N GLY A 344 0.15 -25.04 -20.63
CA GLY A 344 -0.81 -26.09 -21.01
C GLY A 344 -1.04 -27.15 -19.94
N GLU A 345 -0.76 -26.82 -18.67
CA GLU A 345 -1.02 -27.65 -17.48
C GLU A 345 -0.31 -29.02 -17.43
N CYS A 346 0.59 -29.31 -18.38
CA CYS A 346 1.40 -30.52 -18.34
C CYS A 346 2.62 -30.33 -17.42
N ASN A 347 2.70 -31.13 -16.36
CA ASN A 347 3.85 -31.24 -15.45
C ASN A 347 4.42 -32.67 -15.37
N HIS A 348 4.08 -33.52 -16.34
CA HIS A 348 4.58 -34.88 -16.48
C HIS A 348 5.27 -35.03 -17.82
N PHE A 349 6.50 -35.53 -17.83
CA PHE A 349 7.34 -35.59 -19.02
C PHE A 349 8.05 -36.95 -19.12
N VAL A 350 8.57 -37.25 -20.30
CA VAL A 350 9.52 -38.36 -20.50
C VAL A 350 10.91 -37.76 -20.68
N ALA A 351 11.95 -38.39 -20.15
CA ALA A 351 13.31 -37.89 -20.29
C ALA A 351 13.68 -37.68 -21.78
N GLY A 352 14.21 -36.49 -22.09
CA GLY A 352 14.52 -36.04 -23.45
C GLY A 352 13.41 -35.25 -24.12
N THR A 353 12.23 -35.14 -23.52
CA THR A 353 11.14 -34.31 -24.06
C THR A 353 11.27 -32.85 -23.62
N THR A 354 10.73 -31.95 -24.45
CA THR A 354 10.71 -30.51 -24.18
C THR A 354 9.57 -30.13 -23.23
N ALA A 355 9.92 -29.59 -22.08
CA ALA A 355 9.02 -28.96 -21.14
C ALA A 355 8.93 -27.44 -21.41
N LYS A 356 7.78 -26.84 -21.11
CA LYS A 356 7.51 -25.42 -21.37
C LYS A 356 6.86 -24.77 -20.16
N ILE A 357 7.41 -23.64 -19.75
CA ILE A 357 6.85 -22.79 -18.70
C ILE A 357 6.51 -21.40 -19.26
N MET A 358 5.61 -20.73 -18.57
CA MET A 358 5.25 -19.34 -18.81
C MET A 358 5.58 -18.52 -17.57
N VAL A 359 6.29 -17.41 -17.78
CA VAL A 359 6.50 -16.40 -16.75
C VAL A 359 5.65 -15.18 -17.11
N LEU A 360 4.85 -14.68 -16.18
CA LEU A 360 4.11 -13.43 -16.31
C LEU A 360 4.83 -12.36 -15.47
N PRO A 361 5.61 -11.47 -16.09
CA PRO A 361 6.33 -10.42 -15.37
C PRO A 361 5.35 -9.39 -14.80
N LYS A 362 5.64 -8.90 -13.60
CA LYS A 362 4.84 -7.89 -12.92
C LYS A 362 5.69 -6.73 -12.44
N ASP A 363 5.07 -5.57 -12.26
CA ASP A 363 5.69 -4.47 -11.53
C ASP A 363 5.59 -4.67 -10.00
N ALA A 364 6.16 -3.74 -9.24
CA ALA A 364 6.17 -3.81 -7.77
C ALA A 364 4.77 -3.70 -7.13
N PHE A 365 3.77 -3.25 -7.89
CA PHE A 365 2.37 -3.13 -7.45
C PHE A 365 1.52 -4.32 -7.87
N GLY A 366 2.12 -5.30 -8.56
CA GLY A 366 1.44 -6.51 -9.02
C GLY A 366 0.71 -6.36 -10.36
N ASN A 367 0.91 -5.25 -11.09
CA ASN A 367 0.36 -5.11 -12.43
C ASN A 367 1.17 -5.93 -13.44
N ASN A 368 0.50 -6.51 -14.43
CA ASN A 368 1.18 -7.22 -15.51
C ASN A 368 2.00 -6.23 -16.34
N ALA A 369 3.30 -6.47 -16.44
CA ALA A 369 4.17 -5.67 -17.27
C ALA A 369 3.95 -5.97 -18.75
N THR A 370 4.40 -5.05 -19.62
CA THR A 370 4.30 -5.21 -21.07
C THR A 370 5.66 -5.00 -21.70
N ARG A 371 5.85 -5.51 -22.92
CA ARG A 371 7.09 -5.29 -23.69
C ARG A 371 7.47 -3.80 -23.81
N LYS A 372 6.50 -2.88 -23.78
CA LYS A 372 6.73 -1.44 -23.87
C LYS A 372 7.40 -0.84 -22.63
N SER A 373 7.25 -1.44 -21.43
CA SER A 373 7.77 -0.84 -20.20
C SER A 373 9.28 -1.03 -20.01
N GLU A 374 9.89 -2.08 -20.58
CA GLU A 374 11.26 -2.47 -20.23
C GLU A 374 12.13 -3.04 -21.38
N GLY A 375 11.58 -3.14 -22.60
CA GLY A 375 12.30 -3.70 -23.76
C GLY A 375 12.16 -5.21 -23.90
N SER A 376 13.04 -5.84 -24.70
CA SER A 376 12.82 -7.22 -25.19
C SER A 376 13.43 -8.33 -24.34
N ASN A 377 14.41 -8.05 -23.48
CA ASN A 377 15.25 -9.09 -22.87
C ASN A 377 15.05 -9.16 -21.34
N VAL A 378 14.13 -10.01 -20.90
CA VAL A 378 13.94 -10.36 -19.49
C VAL A 378 14.34 -11.81 -19.31
N ILE A 379 15.31 -12.05 -18.43
CA ILE A 379 15.96 -13.35 -18.22
C ILE A 379 15.88 -13.71 -16.73
N PHE A 380 15.65 -14.99 -16.44
CA PHE A 380 15.61 -15.60 -15.11
C PHE A 380 16.60 -16.75 -14.99
N ASP A 381 17.01 -17.03 -13.76
CA ASP A 381 17.81 -18.21 -13.42
C ASP A 381 16.88 -19.41 -13.26
N ILE A 382 17.17 -20.51 -13.97
CA ILE A 382 16.33 -21.70 -14.04
C ILE A 382 17.19 -22.93 -13.79
N TYR A 383 16.80 -23.74 -12.81
CA TYR A 383 17.44 -25.01 -12.48
C TYR A 383 16.41 -25.94 -11.84
N ALA A 384 16.71 -27.24 -11.77
CA ALA A 384 15.83 -28.19 -11.08
C ALA A 384 16.58 -28.94 -9.99
N THR A 385 15.85 -29.35 -8.96
CA THR A 385 16.35 -30.22 -7.90
C THR A 385 15.40 -31.38 -7.67
N THR A 386 15.90 -32.46 -7.06
CA THR A 386 15.05 -33.47 -6.43
C THR A 386 14.38 -32.89 -5.18
N GLU A 387 13.39 -33.59 -4.63
CA GLU A 387 12.78 -33.25 -3.34
C GLU A 387 13.80 -33.18 -2.19
N LYS A 388 14.93 -33.90 -2.32
CA LYS A 388 16.03 -33.90 -1.35
C LYS A 388 17.01 -32.74 -1.55
N GLY A 389 16.78 -31.90 -2.56
CA GLY A 389 17.65 -30.77 -2.89
C GLY A 389 18.89 -31.15 -3.72
N GLU A 390 18.96 -32.36 -4.27
CA GLU A 390 20.05 -32.76 -5.17
C GLU A 390 19.82 -32.16 -6.57
N ASP A 391 20.89 -31.80 -7.26
CA ASP A 391 20.81 -31.19 -8.59
C ASP A 391 20.21 -32.16 -9.64
N ALA A 392 19.20 -31.68 -10.36
CA ALA A 392 18.58 -32.40 -11.48
C ALA A 392 18.92 -31.71 -12.81
N LYS A 393 19.17 -32.52 -13.84
CA LYS A 393 19.61 -32.03 -15.15
C LYS A 393 18.43 -31.43 -15.91
N VAL A 394 18.59 -30.15 -16.23
CA VAL A 394 17.74 -29.38 -17.15
C VAL A 394 18.64 -28.93 -18.29
N LEU A 395 18.35 -29.40 -19.51
CA LEU A 395 19.19 -29.14 -20.68
C LEU A 395 18.53 -28.12 -21.62
N ASP A 396 19.33 -27.46 -22.45
CA ASP A 396 18.88 -26.59 -23.55
C ASP A 396 17.83 -25.54 -23.14
N VAL A 397 18.07 -24.86 -22.00
CA VAL A 397 17.16 -23.81 -21.51
C VAL A 397 17.13 -22.65 -22.50
N SER A 398 15.97 -22.39 -23.07
CA SER A 398 15.72 -21.36 -24.07
C SER A 398 14.63 -20.40 -23.62
N GLN A 399 15.00 -19.14 -23.35
CA GLN A 399 14.09 -18.08 -22.93
C GLN A 399 13.70 -17.23 -24.15
N ASN A 400 12.56 -17.56 -24.76
CA ASN A 400 12.15 -17.05 -26.08
C ASN A 400 11.59 -15.61 -26.05
N GLY A 401 11.70 -14.91 -24.92
CA GLY A 401 11.16 -13.56 -24.73
C GLY A 401 9.63 -13.52 -24.74
N TRP A 402 9.10 -12.33 -25.04
CA TRP A 402 7.67 -12.01 -24.99
C TRP A 402 6.86 -12.76 -26.05
N ASN A 403 5.81 -13.43 -25.62
CA ASN A 403 4.79 -14.03 -26.48
C ASN A 403 3.66 -13.02 -26.80
N ARG A 404 2.74 -13.42 -27.68
CA ARG A 404 1.60 -12.58 -28.10
C ARG A 404 0.59 -12.29 -26.98
N PHE A 405 0.65 -13.03 -25.87
CA PHE A 405 -0.25 -12.92 -24.72
C PHE A 405 0.37 -12.10 -23.57
N GLY A 406 1.54 -11.51 -23.76
CA GLY A 406 2.20 -10.69 -22.72
C GLY A 406 2.97 -11.51 -21.67
N GLY A 407 3.15 -12.81 -21.86
CA GLY A 407 4.02 -13.64 -21.01
C GLY A 407 5.37 -13.92 -21.68
N LEU A 408 6.36 -14.33 -20.90
CA LEU A 408 7.65 -14.82 -21.37
C LEU A 408 7.60 -16.35 -21.46
N SER A 409 7.98 -16.90 -22.62
CA SER A 409 7.95 -18.35 -22.85
C SER A 409 9.34 -18.95 -22.72
N THR A 410 9.50 -19.89 -21.80
CA THR A 410 10.75 -20.61 -21.60
C THR A 410 10.56 -22.10 -21.82
N ASN A 411 11.49 -22.71 -22.55
CA ASN A 411 11.48 -24.14 -22.80
C ASN A 411 12.80 -24.75 -22.31
N PHE A 412 12.78 -26.03 -21.95
CA PHE A 412 13.96 -26.81 -21.61
C PHE A 412 13.71 -28.29 -21.89
N ILE A 413 14.77 -29.09 -21.91
CA ILE A 413 14.67 -30.56 -22.02
C ILE A 413 14.79 -31.16 -20.61
N ALA A 414 13.76 -31.89 -20.20
CA ALA A 414 13.77 -32.64 -18.94
C ALA A 414 14.64 -33.89 -19.10
N ALA A 415 15.73 -34.02 -18.34
CA ALA A 415 16.70 -35.09 -18.55
C ALA A 415 16.84 -36.06 -17.37
N THR A 416 16.66 -35.61 -16.12
CA THR A 416 16.67 -36.49 -14.94
C THR A 416 15.27 -37.04 -14.68
N SER A 417 15.13 -38.35 -14.45
CA SER A 417 13.86 -38.96 -14.06
C SER A 417 13.54 -38.81 -12.56
N GLY A 418 12.26 -38.86 -12.21
CA GLY A 418 11.76 -38.77 -10.84
C GLY A 418 10.82 -37.60 -10.58
N ASN A 419 10.50 -37.37 -9.30
CA ASN A 419 9.75 -36.21 -8.84
C ASN A 419 10.72 -35.06 -8.54
N LEU A 420 10.51 -33.94 -9.22
CA LEU A 420 11.45 -32.84 -9.31
C LEU A 420 10.76 -31.50 -9.03
N LEU A 421 11.59 -30.53 -8.63
CA LEU A 421 11.23 -29.16 -8.33
C LEU A 421 11.98 -28.24 -9.29
N LEU A 422 11.27 -27.52 -10.15
CA LEU A 422 11.84 -26.52 -11.05
C LEU A 422 11.85 -25.16 -10.36
N HIS A 423 13.04 -24.64 -10.13
CA HIS A 423 13.26 -23.34 -9.52
C HIS A 423 13.43 -22.28 -10.59
N VAL A 424 12.62 -21.22 -10.50
CA VAL A 424 12.75 -20.01 -11.29
C VAL A 424 12.95 -18.83 -10.35
N LYS A 425 14.07 -18.11 -10.49
CA LYS A 425 14.44 -17.01 -9.59
C LYS A 425 15.08 -15.84 -10.34
N ASP A 426 15.05 -14.68 -9.70
CA ASP A 426 15.91 -13.54 -10.04
C ASP A 426 16.91 -13.37 -8.90
N LYS A 427 18.20 -13.62 -9.19
CA LYS A 427 19.28 -13.60 -8.20
C LYS A 427 19.01 -14.57 -7.04
N ASN A 428 18.61 -14.05 -5.88
CA ASN A 428 18.38 -14.81 -4.65
C ASN A 428 16.89 -14.90 -4.27
N GLN A 429 15.98 -14.43 -5.13
CA GLN A 429 14.54 -14.40 -4.86
C GLN A 429 13.77 -15.24 -5.87
N HIS A 430 12.98 -16.18 -5.36
CA HIS A 430 12.09 -17.00 -6.18
C HIS A 430 10.94 -16.16 -6.70
N LEU A 431 10.51 -16.46 -7.92
CA LEU A 431 9.27 -15.92 -8.47
C LEU A 431 8.06 -16.50 -7.72
N ILE A 432 6.92 -15.82 -7.80
CA ILE A 432 5.67 -16.32 -7.23
C ILE A 432 5.27 -17.61 -7.98
N GLY A 433 5.03 -18.68 -7.23
CA GLY A 433 4.71 -20.02 -7.76
C GLY A 433 5.94 -20.92 -7.98
N SER A 434 7.15 -20.41 -7.78
CA SER A 434 8.40 -21.20 -7.77
C SER A 434 8.67 -21.74 -6.35
N PRO A 435 9.13 -22.99 -6.19
CA PRO A 435 9.40 -23.97 -7.25
C PRO A 435 8.13 -24.62 -7.83
N LEU A 436 8.18 -25.00 -9.11
CA LEU A 436 7.14 -25.78 -9.78
C LEU A 436 7.44 -27.28 -9.68
N THR A 437 6.48 -28.07 -9.20
CA THR A 437 6.58 -29.54 -9.15
C THR A 437 6.37 -30.16 -10.53
N PHE A 438 7.18 -31.15 -10.89
CA PHE A 438 6.99 -31.98 -12.09
C PHE A 438 7.56 -33.39 -11.91
N THR A 439 7.06 -34.32 -12.72
CA THR A 439 7.53 -35.70 -12.76
C THR A 439 8.11 -36.01 -14.14
N VAL A 440 9.20 -36.77 -14.15
CA VAL A 440 9.86 -37.21 -15.39
C VAL A 440 10.00 -38.72 -15.37
N ASP A 441 9.37 -39.40 -16.32
CA ASP A 441 9.59 -40.83 -16.54
C ASP A 441 10.94 -41.06 -17.27
N PRO A 442 11.59 -42.21 -17.06
CA PRO A 442 12.77 -42.59 -17.84
C PRO A 442 12.46 -42.60 -19.34
N GLY A 443 13.47 -42.27 -20.16
CA GLY A 443 13.38 -42.39 -21.61
C GLY A 443 13.40 -43.85 -22.08
N ALA A 444 13.42 -44.05 -23.40
CA ALA A 444 13.60 -45.38 -23.97
C ALA A 444 14.97 -45.97 -23.61
N LEU A 445 15.03 -47.30 -23.49
CA LEU A 445 16.27 -48.04 -23.21
C LEU A 445 17.31 -47.77 -24.28
N ASP A 446 18.49 -47.36 -23.82
CA ASP A 446 19.68 -47.29 -24.64
C ASP A 446 20.64 -48.39 -24.22
N VAL A 447 20.62 -49.50 -24.95
CA VAL A 447 21.50 -50.66 -24.73
C VAL A 447 22.95 -50.20 -24.59
N GLY A 448 23.38 -49.24 -25.42
CA GLY A 448 24.75 -48.73 -25.41
C GLY A 448 25.13 -47.91 -24.17
N ASN A 449 24.17 -47.55 -23.32
CA ASN A 449 24.39 -46.87 -22.03
C ASN A 449 24.16 -47.79 -20.82
N CYS A 450 23.71 -49.02 -21.03
CA CYS A 450 23.54 -49.99 -19.96
C CYS A 450 24.91 -50.40 -19.41
N VAL A 451 25.01 -50.60 -18.09
CA VAL A 451 26.29 -50.86 -17.43
C VAL A 451 26.27 -52.24 -16.76
N PRO A 452 27.22 -53.13 -17.10
CA PRO A 452 27.41 -54.39 -16.41
C PRO A 452 28.26 -54.23 -15.14
N HIS A 453 27.98 -55.05 -14.13
CA HIS A 453 28.75 -55.17 -12.90
C HIS A 453 28.71 -56.61 -12.38
N TRP A 454 29.86 -57.26 -12.18
CA TRP A 454 29.88 -58.58 -11.54
C TRP A 454 29.39 -58.50 -10.10
N GLY A 455 28.70 -59.53 -9.62
CA GLY A 455 28.33 -59.64 -8.22
C GLY A 455 29.51 -59.80 -7.26
N ILE A 456 30.70 -60.11 -7.79
CA ILE A 456 31.95 -60.16 -7.04
C ILE A 456 33.06 -59.39 -7.77
N GLU A 457 34.03 -58.85 -7.02
CA GLU A 457 35.15 -58.09 -7.61
C GLU A 457 36.16 -58.98 -8.36
N SER A 458 36.24 -60.27 -8.01
CA SER A 458 37.14 -61.22 -8.66
C SER A 458 36.72 -61.48 -10.11
N LYS A 459 37.70 -61.43 -11.02
CA LYS A 459 37.55 -61.87 -12.42
C LYS A 459 37.94 -63.34 -12.62
N SER A 460 38.20 -64.06 -11.54
CA SER A 460 38.61 -65.46 -11.56
C SER A 460 37.63 -66.30 -10.74
N PHE A 461 37.06 -67.32 -11.37
CA PHE A 461 36.05 -68.19 -10.78
C PHE A 461 36.51 -69.64 -10.82
N GLN A 462 36.17 -70.43 -9.80
CA GLN A 462 36.40 -71.87 -9.84
C GLN A 462 35.36 -72.52 -10.77
N ILE A 463 35.77 -73.57 -11.48
CA ILE A 463 34.85 -74.44 -12.25
C ILE A 463 33.61 -74.83 -11.41
N PHE A 464 32.43 -74.88 -12.05
CA PHE A 464 31.11 -75.12 -11.43
C PHE A 464 30.56 -74.00 -10.52
N SER A 465 31.32 -72.94 -10.24
CA SER A 465 30.81 -71.77 -9.53
C SER A 465 29.73 -71.06 -10.35
N ILE A 466 28.72 -70.51 -9.67
CA ILE A 466 27.74 -69.61 -10.28
C ILE A 466 28.44 -68.27 -10.48
N MET A 467 28.49 -67.83 -11.73
CA MET A 467 28.87 -66.49 -12.11
C MET A 467 27.60 -65.67 -12.24
N GLU A 468 27.56 -64.50 -11.59
CA GLU A 468 26.41 -63.60 -11.65
C GLU A 468 26.88 -62.18 -11.98
N THR A 469 26.28 -61.60 -13.02
CA THR A 469 26.50 -60.21 -13.42
C THR A 469 25.17 -59.44 -13.36
N PHE A 470 25.23 -58.20 -12.89
CA PHE A 470 24.13 -57.27 -12.79
C PHE A 470 24.22 -56.26 -13.93
N ILE A 471 23.13 -56.10 -14.67
CA ILE A 471 23.00 -55.15 -15.76
C ILE A 471 22.11 -54.02 -15.27
N THR A 472 22.70 -52.84 -15.10
CA THR A 472 21.96 -51.61 -14.83
C THR A 472 21.43 -51.05 -16.15
N GLN A 473 20.11 -51.11 -16.31
CA GLN A 473 19.40 -50.65 -17.51
C GLN A 473 19.27 -49.13 -17.48
N ARG A 474 19.69 -48.46 -18.56
CA ARG A 474 19.71 -46.99 -18.63
C ARG A 474 19.13 -46.45 -19.92
N ASP A 475 18.53 -45.27 -19.83
CA ASP A 475 18.20 -44.47 -21.02
C ASP A 475 19.43 -43.69 -21.53
N LYS A 476 19.22 -42.88 -22.56
CA LYS A 476 20.26 -42.02 -23.14
C LYS A 476 20.84 -40.99 -22.15
N TYR A 477 20.09 -40.63 -21.11
CA TYR A 477 20.46 -39.61 -20.11
C TYR A 477 21.06 -40.21 -18.83
N GLY A 478 21.07 -41.54 -18.71
CA GLY A 478 21.61 -42.29 -17.58
C GLY A 478 20.56 -42.63 -16.51
N ASN A 479 19.28 -42.40 -16.77
CA ASN A 479 18.21 -42.74 -15.83
C ASN A 479 17.97 -44.25 -15.81
N LEU A 480 17.62 -44.79 -14.63
CA LEU A 480 17.26 -46.20 -14.49
C LEU A 480 15.92 -46.49 -15.20
N ILE A 481 15.89 -47.56 -15.98
CA ILE A 481 14.67 -48.00 -16.65
C ILE A 481 14.17 -49.29 -16.01
N PRO A 482 13.00 -49.28 -15.36
CA PRO A 482 12.43 -50.47 -14.76
C PRO A 482 11.92 -51.47 -15.81
N GLY A 483 11.86 -52.75 -15.42
CA GLY A 483 11.30 -53.82 -16.23
C GLY A 483 12.35 -54.77 -16.82
N PHE A 484 11.84 -55.75 -17.55
CA PHE A 484 12.65 -56.80 -18.16
C PHE A 484 13.02 -56.48 -19.62
N TYR A 485 14.29 -56.70 -19.97
CA TYR A 485 14.83 -56.54 -21.31
C TYR A 485 15.63 -57.79 -21.68
N PRO A 486 15.31 -58.47 -22.80
CA PRO A 486 15.97 -59.70 -23.18
C PRO A 486 17.31 -59.41 -23.87
N PHE A 487 18.34 -59.07 -23.07
CA PHE A 487 19.71 -59.00 -23.57
C PHE A 487 20.14 -60.34 -24.15
N ASP A 488 20.97 -60.29 -25.20
CA ASP A 488 21.63 -61.46 -25.74
C ASP A 488 23.06 -61.57 -25.19
N PHE A 489 23.53 -62.80 -25.06
CA PHE A 489 24.70 -63.13 -24.25
C PHE A 489 25.55 -64.18 -24.96
N ASP A 490 26.84 -63.88 -25.11
CA ASP A 490 27.84 -64.80 -25.67
C ASP A 490 29.03 -64.93 -24.71
N VAL A 491 29.50 -66.15 -24.50
CA VAL A 491 30.77 -66.45 -23.83
C VAL A 491 31.73 -67.03 -24.85
N ILE A 492 32.88 -66.40 -25.04
CA ILE A 492 33.87 -66.78 -26.04
C ILE A 492 35.16 -67.25 -25.36
N GLU A 493 35.63 -68.44 -25.70
CA GLU A 493 36.93 -68.96 -25.24
C GLU A 493 38.08 -68.22 -25.95
N LYS A 494 38.96 -67.58 -25.18
CA LYS A 494 40.16 -66.92 -25.72
C LYS A 494 41.12 -67.94 -26.31
N GLY A 495 41.62 -67.66 -27.51
CA GLY A 495 42.54 -68.52 -28.25
C GLY A 495 41.85 -69.48 -29.23
N ARG A 496 40.59 -69.85 -29.00
CA ARG A 496 39.79 -70.63 -29.96
C ARG A 496 38.72 -69.83 -30.68
N TYR A 497 38.33 -68.67 -30.14
CA TYR A 497 37.26 -67.81 -30.68
C TYR A 497 35.93 -68.54 -30.92
N LEU A 498 35.69 -69.62 -30.16
CA LEU A 498 34.45 -70.40 -30.21
C LEU A 498 33.49 -69.87 -29.14
N SER A 499 32.25 -69.58 -29.54
CA SER A 499 31.15 -69.29 -28.61
C SER A 499 30.73 -70.58 -27.90
N LEU A 500 30.56 -70.53 -26.58
CA LEU A 500 30.16 -71.65 -25.77
C LEU A 500 28.64 -71.65 -25.54
N PRO A 501 27.95 -72.78 -25.79
CA PRO A 501 26.55 -72.90 -25.44
C PRO A 501 26.38 -72.95 -23.92
N ILE A 502 25.63 -71.99 -23.37
CA ILE A 502 25.32 -71.93 -21.94
C ILE A 502 23.89 -72.42 -21.71
N GLY A 503 23.75 -73.61 -21.12
CA GLY A 503 22.46 -74.27 -20.93
C GLY A 503 21.72 -73.91 -19.64
N ASP A 504 22.40 -73.29 -18.66
CA ASP A 504 21.86 -72.99 -17.33
C ASP A 504 21.66 -71.48 -17.08
N LEU A 505 21.55 -70.71 -18.15
CA LEU A 505 21.39 -69.26 -18.11
C LEU A 505 20.09 -68.86 -17.40
N LYS A 506 20.19 -67.97 -16.43
CA LYS A 506 19.04 -67.41 -15.70
C LYS A 506 19.07 -65.89 -15.74
N TYR A 507 17.88 -65.31 -15.95
CA TYR A 507 17.66 -63.88 -15.88
C TYR A 507 16.64 -63.55 -14.79
N GLN A 508 16.89 -62.48 -14.03
CA GLN A 508 15.96 -62.00 -13.02
C GLN A 508 16.07 -60.49 -12.88
N GLU A 509 14.96 -59.76 -12.79
CA GLU A 509 14.99 -58.38 -12.31
C GLU A 509 15.10 -58.40 -10.78
N VAL A 510 16.21 -57.88 -10.25
CA VAL A 510 16.50 -57.95 -8.81
C VAL A 510 15.97 -56.73 -8.07
N VAL A 511 16.04 -55.56 -8.71
CA VAL A 511 15.39 -54.31 -8.30
C VAL A 511 14.99 -53.54 -9.56
N PRO A 512 14.04 -52.58 -9.49
CA PRO A 512 13.62 -51.80 -10.65
C PRO A 512 14.79 -51.26 -11.46
N GLY A 513 14.96 -51.79 -12.67
CA GLY A 513 15.98 -51.39 -13.63
C GLY A 513 17.36 -52.02 -13.46
N VAL A 514 17.49 -53.04 -12.61
CA VAL A 514 18.69 -53.88 -12.53
C VAL A 514 18.29 -55.34 -12.73
N GLN A 515 18.90 -55.97 -13.74
CA GLN A 515 18.72 -57.39 -14.01
C GLN A 515 19.97 -58.17 -13.63
N SER A 516 19.81 -59.31 -12.97
CA SER A 516 20.88 -60.29 -12.83
C SER A 516 20.84 -61.30 -13.99
N LEU A 517 22.03 -61.69 -14.38
CA LEU A 517 22.33 -62.71 -15.38
C LEU A 517 23.29 -63.69 -14.72
N SER A 518 22.88 -64.95 -14.58
CA SER A 518 23.71 -65.97 -13.94
C SER A 518 23.84 -67.24 -14.76
N PHE A 519 25.02 -67.84 -14.71
CA PHE A 519 25.39 -69.04 -15.46
C PHE A 519 26.57 -69.78 -14.82
N LYS A 520 26.84 -71.01 -15.27
CA LYS A 520 28.04 -71.78 -14.88
C LYS A 520 28.87 -72.16 -16.11
N LEU A 521 30.18 -72.32 -15.89
CA LEU A 521 31.07 -72.91 -16.86
C LEU A 521 31.66 -74.21 -16.32
N LEU A 522 31.74 -75.21 -17.21
CA LEU A 522 32.22 -76.57 -16.94
C LEU A 522 33.64 -76.79 -17.49
N GLN A 523 34.29 -75.74 -17.97
CA GLN A 523 35.65 -75.80 -18.50
C GLN A 523 36.48 -74.65 -17.93
N HIS A 524 37.75 -74.95 -17.64
CA HIS A 524 38.75 -73.98 -17.22
C HIS A 524 39.33 -73.24 -18.44
N GLY A 525 39.87 -72.04 -18.24
CA GLY A 525 40.45 -71.24 -19.31
C GLY A 525 40.19 -69.74 -19.16
N GLU A 526 40.56 -69.00 -20.20
CA GLU A 526 40.34 -67.56 -20.30
C GLU A 526 39.15 -67.29 -21.23
N PHE A 527 38.21 -66.45 -20.78
CA PHE A 527 36.94 -66.22 -21.46
C PHE A 527 36.65 -64.72 -21.61
N SER A 528 35.85 -64.40 -22.62
CA SER A 528 35.27 -63.08 -22.83
C SER A 528 33.75 -63.20 -22.81
N LEU A 529 33.13 -62.41 -21.93
CA LEU A 529 31.69 -62.19 -21.87
C LEU A 529 31.33 -61.02 -22.78
N ILE A 530 30.37 -61.23 -23.68
CA ILE A 530 29.77 -60.18 -24.50
C ILE A 530 28.27 -60.15 -24.21
N ILE A 531 27.77 -58.98 -23.84
CA ILE A 531 26.34 -58.73 -23.64
C ILE A 531 25.88 -57.70 -24.67
N THR A 532 24.84 -58.05 -25.40
CA THR A 532 24.33 -57.27 -26.53
C THR A 532 22.82 -57.13 -26.52
N ASP A 533 22.33 -56.28 -27.41
CA ASP A 533 20.92 -56.27 -27.79
C ASP A 533 20.51 -57.61 -28.43
N LYS A 534 19.23 -57.95 -28.40
CA LYS A 534 18.66 -59.18 -28.99
C LYS A 534 19.06 -59.39 -30.46
N ASP A 535 19.20 -58.31 -31.22
CA ASP A 535 19.61 -58.34 -32.63
C ASP A 535 21.15 -58.33 -32.82
N LYS A 536 21.93 -58.39 -31.74
CA LYS A 536 23.41 -58.24 -31.69
C LYS A 536 23.96 -56.95 -32.32
N LYS A 537 23.12 -55.93 -32.52
CA LYS A 537 23.51 -54.66 -33.18
C LYS A 537 24.26 -53.69 -32.27
N LYS A 538 24.02 -53.76 -30.96
CA LYS A 538 24.63 -52.88 -29.95
C LYS A 538 25.11 -53.72 -28.78
N GLN A 539 26.29 -53.41 -28.28
CA GLN A 539 26.80 -53.98 -27.03
C GLN A 539 26.50 -53.01 -25.88
N ILE A 540 26.40 -53.53 -24.66
CA ILE A 540 26.36 -52.67 -23.48
C ILE A 540 27.74 -52.05 -23.20
N LEU A 541 27.83 -51.07 -22.29
CA LEU A 541 29.10 -50.43 -21.94
C LEU A 541 30.12 -51.44 -21.42
N ASN A 542 31.40 -51.13 -21.63
CA ASN A 542 32.53 -51.88 -21.09
C ASN A 542 32.58 -53.36 -21.53
N MET A 543 32.11 -53.65 -22.75
CA MET A 543 32.23 -54.94 -23.42
C MET A 543 33.42 -54.95 -24.42
N PRO A 544 34.04 -56.12 -24.69
CA PRO A 544 33.85 -57.40 -24.00
C PRO A 544 34.44 -57.38 -22.58
N TYR A 545 33.86 -58.17 -21.67
CA TYR A 545 34.37 -58.32 -20.31
C TYR A 545 35.20 -59.60 -20.18
N GLU A 546 36.44 -59.50 -19.72
CA GLU A 546 37.35 -60.64 -19.62
C GLU A 546 37.36 -61.28 -18.22
N PHE A 547 37.36 -62.61 -18.16
CA PHE A 547 37.40 -63.38 -16.92
C PHE A 547 38.04 -64.76 -17.13
N SER A 548 38.48 -65.40 -16.04
CA SER A 548 39.13 -66.71 -16.07
C SER A 548 38.43 -67.74 -15.20
N ILE A 549 38.43 -68.99 -15.64
CA ILE A 549 37.97 -70.14 -14.87
C ILE A 549 39.16 -71.02 -14.53
N TYR A 550 39.36 -71.32 -13.25
CA TYR A 550 40.43 -72.20 -12.77
C TYR A 550 39.90 -73.48 -12.13
N ILE A 551 40.77 -74.49 -12.07
CA ILE A 551 40.53 -75.72 -11.30
C ILE A 551 41.01 -75.42 -9.89
N GLY A 552 40.13 -75.47 -8.90
CA GLY A 552 40.53 -75.37 -7.50
C GLY A 552 41.31 -76.62 -7.10
N GLU A 553 42.47 -76.46 -6.47
CA GLU A 553 43.18 -77.57 -5.85
C GLU A 553 42.37 -78.04 -4.62
N SER A 554 42.15 -79.35 -4.53
CA SER A 554 41.37 -80.01 -3.47
C SER A 554 42.11 -80.10 -2.15
#